data_AF-A0AAF0I6L1-F1
#
_entry.id   AF-A0AAF0I6L1-F1
#
_cell.length_a   1.000
_cell.length_b   1.000
_cell.length_c   1.000
_cell.angle_alpha   90.00
_cell.angle_beta   90.00
_cell.angle_gamma   90.00
#
_symmetry.space_group_name_H-M   'P 1'
#
loop_
_entity.id
_entity.type
_entity.pdbx_description
1 polymer ?
#
loop_
_entity_poly.entity_id
_entity_poly.type
_entity_poly.pdbx_seq_one_letter_code
_entity_poly.pdbx_strand_id
1 'polypeptide(L)'
;MKFTLKTKDLITAGVFAALYFVVVALVTFACMILLPGLGNLIIPTVVALIVGPIFYLLINRVPKFGAVTILSSVMGIFFMFSGHFPLSFIPNFVFGILADILLSSGKRTANRELAAFTVFNYGLIGPLVTLWFMKAKYVQSLVDRGKGADYINGLLKYVNWNIFIILMISILIASIIGGLYGKKMMAKHFSHARTIN
;
A
#
# COMPACT_ATOMS: atom_id res chain seq x y z
N MET A 1 20.06 7.06 -6.28
CA MET A 1 19.58 7.80 -5.08
C MET A 1 20.74 7.96 -4.11
N LYS A 2 20.71 8.95 -3.21
CA LYS A 2 21.65 8.98 -2.06
C LYS A 2 21.15 7.98 -1.00
N PHE A 3 22.07 7.36 -0.24
CA PHE A 3 21.72 6.37 0.79
C PHE A 3 21.57 6.97 2.19
N THR A 4 22.10 8.16 2.43
CA THR A 4 22.09 8.79 3.76
C THR A 4 20.88 9.70 3.96
N LEU A 5 19.97 9.29 4.84
CA LEU A 5 18.83 10.09 5.31
C LEU A 5 19.30 11.06 6.41
N LYS A 6 18.90 12.33 6.31
CA LYS A 6 19.07 13.34 7.37
C LYS A 6 17.78 13.43 8.18
N THR A 7 17.83 14.03 9.37
CA THR A 7 16.66 14.23 10.25
C THR A 7 15.46 14.84 9.50
N LYS A 8 15.69 15.86 8.66
CA LYS A 8 14.63 16.47 7.84
C LYS A 8 13.97 15.51 6.84
N ASP A 9 14.72 14.54 6.33
CA ASP A 9 14.23 13.55 5.38
C ASP A 9 13.34 12.53 6.11
N LEU A 10 13.75 12.14 7.33
CA LEU A 10 12.96 11.27 8.21
C LEU A 10 11.62 11.92 8.58
N ILE A 11 11.65 13.19 8.99
CA ILE A 11 10.43 13.97 9.29
C ILE A 11 9.51 14.02 8.07
N THR A 12 10.07 14.34 6.89
CA THR A 12 9.31 14.43 5.65
C THR A 12 8.69 13.08 5.25
N ALA A 13 9.45 11.98 5.33
CA ALA A 13 8.94 10.64 5.08
C ALA A 13 7.83 10.26 6.07
N GLY A 14 7.98 10.62 7.34
CA GLY A 14 6.95 10.43 8.37
C GLY A 14 5.65 11.20 8.06
N VAL A 15 5.73 12.45 7.61
CA VAL A 15 4.56 13.23 7.19
C VAL A 15 3.84 12.56 6.01
N PHE A 16 4.59 12.09 5.01
CA PHE A 16 3.98 11.36 3.89
C PHE A 16 3.39 10.01 4.31
N ALA A 17 3.99 9.33 5.29
CA ALA A 17 3.43 8.11 5.86
C ALA A 17 2.10 8.39 6.59
N ALA A 18 2.02 9.47 7.37
CA ALA A 18 0.77 9.89 8.01
C ALA A 18 -0.30 10.27 6.97
N LEU A 19 0.06 10.99 5.91
CA LEU A 19 -0.85 11.33 4.82
C LEU A 19 -1.34 10.07 4.08
N TYR A 20 -0.43 9.14 3.79
CA TYR A 20 -0.75 7.85 3.17
C TYR A 20 -1.72 7.06 4.06
N PHE A 21 -1.45 7.00 5.36
CA PHE A 21 -2.30 6.35 6.33
C PHE A 21 -3.73 6.91 6.33
N VAL A 22 -3.88 8.24 6.36
CA VAL A 22 -5.20 8.90 6.31
C VAL A 22 -5.96 8.51 5.03
N VAL A 23 -5.30 8.50 3.87
CA VAL A 23 -5.96 8.09 2.62
C VAL A 23 -6.36 6.62 2.65
N VAL A 24 -5.49 5.73 3.12
CA VAL A 24 -5.81 4.30 3.25
C VAL A 24 -6.98 4.08 4.21
N ALA A 25 -7.03 4.81 5.33
CA ALA A 25 -8.13 4.75 6.27
C ALA A 25 -9.45 5.20 5.63
N LEU A 26 -9.46 6.36 4.94
CA LEU A 26 -10.65 6.87 4.25
C LEU A 26 -11.16 5.89 3.18
N VAL A 27 -10.26 5.33 2.37
CA VAL A 27 -10.61 4.32 1.36
C VAL A 27 -11.17 3.07 2.03
N THR A 28 -10.56 2.62 3.12
CA THR A 28 -11.03 1.46 3.89
C THR A 28 -12.46 1.68 4.41
N PHE A 29 -12.72 2.82 5.05
CA PHE A 29 -14.06 3.16 5.52
C PHE A 29 -15.08 3.24 4.38
N ALA A 30 -14.72 3.89 3.27
CA ALA A 30 -15.60 4.00 2.09
C ALA A 30 -15.91 2.62 1.49
N CYS A 31 -14.92 1.75 1.31
CA CYS A 31 -15.12 0.40 0.79
C CYS A 31 -15.98 -0.47 1.71
N MET A 32 -15.82 -0.33 3.03
CA MET A 32 -16.64 -1.08 4.01
C MET A 32 -18.11 -0.66 3.99
N ILE A 33 -18.40 0.63 3.77
CA ILE A 33 -19.77 1.16 3.70
C ILE A 33 -20.42 0.79 2.37
N LEU A 34 -19.70 0.97 1.26
CA LEU A 34 -20.25 0.83 -0.09
C LEU A 34 -20.35 -0.62 -0.56
N LEU A 35 -19.49 -1.53 -0.06
CA LEU A 35 -19.40 -2.90 -0.55
C LEU A 35 -19.29 -3.90 0.63
N PRO A 36 -20.42 -4.21 1.30
CA PRO A 36 -20.44 -5.16 2.40
C PRO A 36 -19.93 -6.54 1.94
N GLY A 37 -18.97 -7.12 2.68
CA GLY A 37 -18.39 -8.44 2.39
C GLY A 37 -17.20 -8.39 1.42
N LEU A 38 -17.41 -7.88 0.19
CA LEU A 38 -16.34 -7.78 -0.83
C LEU A 38 -15.34 -6.67 -0.55
N GLY A 39 -15.76 -5.62 0.17
CA GLY A 39 -14.95 -4.44 0.46
C GLY A 39 -13.56 -4.79 0.96
N ASN A 40 -13.44 -5.70 1.93
CA ASN A 40 -12.17 -6.13 2.52
C ASN A 40 -11.17 -6.75 1.53
N LEU A 41 -11.67 -7.39 0.47
CA LEU A 41 -10.82 -8.06 -0.52
C LEU A 41 -10.25 -7.07 -1.53
N ILE A 42 -11.03 -6.04 -1.88
CA ILE A 42 -10.67 -5.07 -2.93
C ILE A 42 -9.98 -3.82 -2.39
N ILE A 43 -9.89 -3.62 -1.07
CA ILE A 43 -9.23 -2.45 -0.46
C ILE A 43 -7.84 -2.22 -1.08
N PRO A 44 -6.95 -3.23 -1.16
CA PRO A 44 -5.61 -3.01 -1.73
C PRO A 44 -5.66 -2.51 -3.17
N THR A 45 -6.62 -2.99 -3.97
CA THR A 45 -6.84 -2.56 -5.36
C THR A 45 -7.27 -1.09 -5.43
N VAL A 46 -8.26 -0.70 -4.63
CA VAL A 46 -8.78 0.69 -4.62
C VAL A 46 -7.73 1.65 -4.08
N VAL A 47 -7.00 1.25 -3.04
CA VAL A 47 -5.89 2.02 -2.48
C VAL A 47 -4.81 2.25 -3.54
N ALA A 48 -4.40 1.20 -4.27
CA ALA A 48 -3.38 1.31 -5.31
C ALA A 48 -3.73 2.32 -6.42
N LEU A 49 -5.03 2.48 -6.70
CA LEU A 49 -5.52 3.45 -7.67
C LEU A 49 -5.37 4.91 -7.18
N ILE A 50 -5.55 5.14 -5.87
CA ILE A 50 -5.69 6.49 -5.29
C ILE A 50 -4.36 7.03 -4.75
N VAL A 51 -3.48 6.17 -4.22
CA VAL A 51 -2.28 6.61 -3.48
C VAL A 51 -1.08 7.02 -4.33
N GLY A 52 -1.18 6.89 -5.67
CA GLY A 52 -0.14 7.28 -6.63
C GLY A 52 0.45 8.67 -6.34
N PRO A 53 -0.35 9.74 -6.31
CA PRO A 53 0.06 11.08 -5.88
C PRO A 53 1.03 11.15 -4.70
N ILE A 54 0.68 10.49 -3.58
CA ILE A 54 1.42 10.56 -2.33
C ILE A 54 2.78 9.90 -2.49
N PHE A 55 2.81 8.73 -3.15
CA PHE A 55 4.05 8.03 -3.44
C PHE A 55 4.99 8.87 -4.31
N TYR A 56 4.48 9.45 -5.42
CA TYR A 56 5.31 10.28 -6.29
C TYR A 56 5.78 11.58 -5.63
N LEU A 57 4.97 12.17 -4.75
CA LEU A 57 5.39 13.31 -3.93
C LEU A 57 6.55 12.93 -3.01
N LEU A 58 6.43 11.81 -2.30
CA LEU A 58 7.48 11.31 -1.39
C LEU A 58 8.81 11.12 -2.12
N ILE A 59 8.83 10.34 -3.20
CA ILE A 59 10.09 10.01 -3.89
C ILE A 59 10.71 11.24 -4.57
N ASN A 60 9.94 12.29 -4.85
CA ASN A 60 10.45 13.55 -5.39
C ASN A 60 10.95 14.49 -4.30
N ARG A 61 10.31 14.52 -3.12
CA ARG A 61 10.74 15.33 -1.97
C ARG A 61 11.93 14.72 -1.23
N VAL A 62 11.98 13.40 -1.16
CA VAL A 62 13.03 12.63 -0.51
C VAL A 62 13.59 11.61 -1.52
N PRO A 63 14.42 12.03 -2.49
CA PRO A 63 14.97 11.16 -3.52
C PRO A 63 16.14 10.30 -2.98
N LYS A 64 15.90 9.59 -1.88
CA LYS A 64 16.89 8.84 -1.11
C LYS A 64 16.38 7.44 -0.78
N PHE A 65 17.30 6.49 -0.68
CA PHE A 65 16.99 5.13 -0.23
C PHE A 65 16.46 5.17 1.21
N GLY A 66 15.45 4.36 1.49
CA GLY A 66 14.82 4.23 2.79
C GLY A 66 13.56 5.09 2.96
N ALA A 67 13.30 6.04 2.05
CA ALA A 67 12.10 6.87 2.14
C ALA A 67 10.82 6.04 1.98
N VAL A 68 10.79 5.14 0.99
CA VAL A 68 9.64 4.26 0.75
C VAL A 68 9.54 3.19 1.83
N THR A 69 10.69 2.65 2.28
CA THR A 69 10.77 1.69 3.38
C THR A 69 10.24 2.27 4.69
N ILE A 70 10.53 3.53 5.01
CA ILE A 70 9.96 4.19 6.19
C ILE A 70 8.44 4.27 6.08
N LEU A 71 7.94 4.73 4.92
CA LEU A 71 6.51 4.83 4.70
C LEU A 71 5.82 3.47 4.86
N SER A 72 6.37 2.42 4.24
CA SER A 72 5.79 1.08 4.33
C SER A 72 5.95 0.46 5.72
N SER A 73 7.04 0.74 6.42
CA SER A 73 7.28 0.28 7.80
C SER A 73 6.25 0.87 8.75
N VAL A 74 5.95 2.17 8.64
CA VAL A 74 4.91 2.82 9.45
C VAL A 74 3.55 2.15 9.21
N MET A 75 3.21 1.86 7.95
CA MET A 75 1.96 1.13 7.62
C MET A 75 1.96 -0.30 8.16
N GLY A 76 3.07 -1.02 8.01
CA GLY A 76 3.22 -2.37 8.54
C GLY A 76 3.08 -2.42 10.06
N ILE A 77 3.71 -1.49 10.77
CA ILE A 77 3.63 -1.37 12.24
C ILE A 77 2.18 -1.11 12.64
N PHE A 78 1.49 -0.20 11.95
CA PHE A 78 0.08 0.05 12.20
C PHE A 78 -0.78 -1.22 12.00
N PHE A 79 -0.56 -1.98 10.91
CA PHE A 79 -1.32 -3.20 10.70
C PHE A 79 -1.06 -4.24 11.79
N MET A 80 0.21 -4.41 12.19
CA MET A 80 0.59 -5.30 13.28
C MET A 80 -0.16 -4.98 14.59
N PHE A 81 -0.26 -3.71 14.97
CA PHE A 81 -0.93 -3.30 16.22
C PHE A 81 -2.45 -3.12 16.11
N SER A 82 -3.01 -2.90 14.92
CA SER A 82 -4.46 -2.80 14.69
C SER A 82 -5.18 -4.16 14.64
N GLY A 83 -4.50 -5.23 15.06
CA GLY A 83 -5.02 -6.60 15.07
C GLY A 83 -5.12 -7.24 13.69
N HIS A 84 -4.51 -6.64 12.66
CA HIS A 84 -4.30 -7.30 11.37
C HIS A 84 -2.97 -8.06 11.48
N PHE A 85 -3.05 -9.35 11.88
CA PHE A 85 -1.98 -10.33 12.11
C PHE A 85 -0.53 -9.87 11.83
N PRO A 86 0.46 -10.22 12.67
CA PRO A 86 1.88 -9.89 12.44
C PRO A 86 2.40 -10.20 11.02
N LEU A 87 1.79 -11.17 10.34
CA LEU A 87 2.03 -11.48 8.93
C LEU A 87 1.81 -10.29 7.98
N SER A 88 1.07 -9.25 8.36
CA SER A 88 0.83 -8.05 7.53
C SER A 88 1.99 -7.05 7.55
N PHE A 89 2.85 -7.13 8.57
CA PHE A 89 4.06 -6.31 8.68
C PHE A 89 5.10 -6.73 7.64
N ILE A 90 5.32 -8.05 7.49
CA ILE A 90 6.40 -8.60 6.67
C ILE A 90 6.28 -8.17 5.20
N PRO A 91 5.13 -8.31 4.50
CA PRO A 91 4.98 -7.84 3.13
C PRO A 91 5.20 -6.34 3.01
N ASN A 92 4.63 -5.53 3.90
CA ASN A 92 4.84 -4.07 3.87
C ASN A 92 6.32 -3.71 3.95
N PHE A 93 7.05 -4.33 4.87
CA PHE A 93 8.47 -4.07 5.04
C PHE A 93 9.28 -4.53 3.81
N VAL A 94 9.08 -5.78 3.37
CA VAL A 94 9.81 -6.37 2.24
C VAL A 94 9.56 -5.61 0.95
N PHE A 95 8.30 -5.36 0.59
CA PHE A 95 7.95 -4.64 -0.64
C PHE A 95 8.39 -3.17 -0.60
N GLY A 96 8.45 -2.55 0.58
CA GLY A 96 9.05 -1.23 0.75
C GLY A 96 10.54 -1.19 0.42
N ILE A 97 11.30 -2.16 0.95
CA ILE A 97 12.73 -2.31 0.64
C ILE A 97 12.93 -2.58 -0.85
N LEU A 98 12.15 -3.49 -1.44
CA LEU A 98 12.24 -3.80 -2.87
C LEU A 98 11.94 -2.57 -3.74
N ALA A 99 10.98 -1.74 -3.35
CA ALA A 99 10.69 -0.49 -4.05
C ALA A 99 11.86 0.51 -3.94
N ASP A 100 12.48 0.66 -2.76
CA ASP A 100 13.68 1.49 -2.59
C ASP A 100 14.88 0.94 -3.38
N ILE A 101 15.05 -0.39 -3.47
CA ILE A 101 16.08 -1.02 -4.32
C ILE A 101 15.84 -0.66 -5.79
N LEU A 102 14.61 -0.77 -6.29
CA LEU A 102 14.27 -0.43 -7.67
C LEU A 102 14.53 1.05 -7.99
N LEU A 103 14.27 1.95 -7.03
CA LEU A 103 14.50 3.39 -7.18
C LEU A 103 15.97 3.80 -7.05
N SER A 104 16.75 3.04 -6.29
CA SER A 104 18.18 3.29 -6.07
C SER A 104 19.08 2.62 -7.10
N SER A 105 18.61 1.56 -7.75
CA SER A 105 19.34 0.83 -8.79
C SER A 105 19.45 1.64 -10.07
N GLY A 106 20.65 2.07 -10.46
CA GLY A 106 20.95 2.72 -11.74
C GLY A 106 20.22 4.05 -12.00
N LYS A 107 19.99 4.38 -13.28
CA LYS A 107 19.30 5.62 -13.67
C LYS A 107 17.82 5.56 -13.28
N ARG A 108 17.35 6.58 -12.57
CA ARG A 108 15.93 6.73 -12.22
C ARG A 108 15.14 7.16 -13.46
N THR A 109 14.29 6.26 -13.95
CA THR A 109 13.45 6.46 -15.14
C THR A 109 11.98 6.38 -14.79
N ALA A 110 11.14 6.93 -15.67
CA ALA A 110 9.70 6.87 -15.55
C ALA A 110 9.15 5.45 -15.30
N ASN A 111 9.73 4.46 -15.99
CA ASN A 111 9.30 3.05 -15.89
C ASN A 111 9.75 2.43 -14.57
N ARG A 112 10.94 2.79 -14.06
CA ARG A 112 11.41 2.30 -12.76
C ARG A 112 10.60 2.86 -11.59
N GLU A 113 10.22 4.14 -11.65
CA GLU A 113 9.34 4.70 -10.63
C GLU A 113 7.97 4.02 -10.61
N LEU A 114 7.42 3.72 -11.79
CA LEU A 114 6.16 2.99 -11.91
C LEU A 114 6.30 1.55 -11.41
N ALA A 115 7.40 0.87 -11.74
CA ALA A 115 7.70 -0.46 -11.23
C ALA A 115 7.84 -0.44 -9.70
N ALA A 116 8.57 0.51 -9.13
CA ALA A 116 8.70 0.67 -7.69
C ALA A 116 7.36 0.96 -7.00
N PHE A 117 6.51 1.79 -7.61
CA PHE A 117 5.15 2.02 -7.11
C PHE A 117 4.31 0.74 -7.11
N THR A 118 4.35 -0.03 -8.20
CA THR A 118 3.65 -1.32 -8.30
C THR A 118 4.15 -2.31 -7.24
N VAL A 119 5.47 -2.47 -7.11
CA VAL A 119 6.08 -3.32 -6.08
C VAL A 119 5.67 -2.87 -4.68
N PHE A 120 5.71 -1.57 -4.40
CA PHE A 120 5.29 -1.01 -3.12
C PHE A 120 3.82 -1.34 -2.77
N ASN A 121 2.88 -1.26 -3.74
CA ASN A 121 1.46 -1.56 -3.48
C ASN A 121 1.20 -3.02 -3.10
N TYR A 122 2.06 -3.95 -3.52
CA TYR A 122 1.99 -5.33 -3.04
C TYR A 122 2.32 -5.46 -1.55
N GLY A 123 2.89 -4.44 -0.90
CA GLY A 123 3.02 -4.41 0.56
C GLY A 123 1.68 -4.52 1.29
N LEU A 124 0.60 -4.02 0.69
CA LEU A 124 -0.75 -4.04 1.26
C LEU A 124 -1.46 -5.40 1.19
N ILE A 125 -0.86 -6.41 0.56
CA ILE A 125 -1.47 -7.75 0.49
C ILE A 125 -1.40 -8.50 1.82
N GLY A 126 -0.71 -7.99 2.84
CA GLY A 126 -0.54 -8.65 4.13
C GLY A 126 -1.83 -9.20 4.76
N PRO A 127 -2.87 -8.38 4.95
CA PRO A 127 -4.17 -8.85 5.42
C PRO A 127 -4.84 -9.84 4.46
N LEU A 128 -4.66 -9.66 3.14
CA LEU A 128 -5.20 -10.54 2.11
C LEU A 128 -4.55 -11.94 2.15
N VAL A 129 -3.22 -12.00 2.24
CA VAL A 129 -2.46 -13.26 2.35
C VAL A 129 -2.83 -13.99 3.65
N THR A 130 -3.00 -13.25 4.75
CA THR A 130 -3.44 -13.83 6.03
C THR A 130 -4.77 -14.59 5.90
N LEU A 131 -5.71 -14.09 5.10
CA LEU A 131 -6.99 -14.75 4.86
C LEU A 131 -6.85 -16.12 4.17
N TRP A 132 -5.86 -16.28 3.28
CA TRP A 132 -5.59 -17.56 2.60
C TRP A 132 -4.76 -18.53 3.44
N PHE A 133 -3.73 -18.04 4.13
CA PHE A 133 -2.78 -18.90 4.85
C PHE A 133 -3.12 -19.11 6.34
N MET A 134 -3.93 -18.23 6.93
CA MET A 134 -4.29 -18.24 8.35
C MET A 134 -5.82 -18.09 8.55
N LYS A 135 -6.61 -18.68 7.65
CA LYS A 135 -8.07 -18.56 7.59
C LYS A 135 -8.77 -18.74 8.95
N ALA A 136 -8.41 -19.78 9.71
CA ALA A 136 -9.02 -20.06 11.01
C ALA A 136 -8.82 -18.91 12.01
N LYS A 137 -7.59 -18.37 12.10
CA LYS A 137 -7.32 -17.25 13.00
C LYS A 137 -7.98 -15.95 12.51
N TYR A 138 -8.06 -15.74 11.21
CA TYR A 138 -8.78 -14.59 10.64
C TYR A 138 -10.27 -14.64 10.96
N VAL A 139 -10.91 -15.82 10.79
CA VAL A 139 -12.32 -16.02 11.16
C VAL A 139 -12.54 -15.77 12.64
N GLN A 140 -11.69 -16.32 13.52
CA GLN A 140 -11.75 -16.05 14.96
C GLN A 140 -11.67 -14.55 15.24
N SER A 141 -10.73 -13.83 14.61
CA SER A 141 -10.64 -12.39 14.77
C SER A 141 -11.89 -11.64 14.30
N LEU A 142 -12.62 -12.14 13.31
CA LEU A 142 -13.89 -11.52 12.89
C LEU A 142 -15.00 -11.76 13.92
N VAL A 143 -15.06 -12.96 14.50
CA VAL A 143 -15.98 -13.31 15.58
C VAL A 143 -15.71 -12.44 16.81
N ASP A 144 -14.45 -12.32 17.23
CA ASP A 144 -14.03 -11.49 18.38
C ASP A 144 -14.36 -10.00 18.17
N ARG A 145 -14.42 -9.55 16.91
CA ARG A 145 -14.84 -8.19 16.51
C ARG A 145 -16.36 -8.04 16.35
N GLY A 146 -17.15 -9.05 16.74
CA GLY A 146 -18.61 -9.02 16.70
C GLY A 146 -19.22 -9.14 15.31
N LYS A 147 -18.50 -9.73 14.33
CA LYS A 147 -19.08 -9.99 12.99
C LYS A 147 -19.94 -11.25 13.01
N GLY A 148 -21.16 -11.12 12.48
CA GLY A 148 -22.11 -12.25 12.39
C GLY A 148 -21.68 -13.34 11.41
N ALA A 149 -22.24 -14.54 11.59
CA ALA A 149 -21.93 -15.72 10.78
C ALA A 149 -22.21 -15.49 9.27
N ASP A 150 -23.29 -14.79 8.92
CA ASP A 150 -23.65 -14.50 7.52
C ASP A 150 -22.58 -13.66 6.82
N TYR A 151 -22.01 -12.68 7.51
CA TYR A 151 -20.93 -11.85 6.99
C TYR A 151 -19.67 -12.69 6.75
N ILE A 152 -19.30 -13.53 7.72
CA ILE A 152 -18.12 -14.39 7.64
C ILE A 152 -18.28 -15.38 6.48
N ASN A 153 -19.42 -16.07 6.40
CA ASN A 153 -19.71 -17.03 5.33
C ASN A 153 -19.75 -16.37 3.96
N GLY A 154 -20.36 -15.18 3.86
CA GLY A 154 -20.37 -14.37 2.64
C GLY A 154 -18.95 -13.99 2.18
N LEU A 155 -18.07 -13.61 3.12
CA LEU A 155 -16.67 -13.32 2.81
C LEU A 155 -15.91 -14.58 2.39
N LEU A 156 -16.07 -15.69 3.13
CA LEU A 156 -15.37 -16.94 2.87
C LEU A 156 -15.75 -17.58 1.54
N LYS A 157 -16.96 -17.32 1.01
CA LYS A 157 -17.38 -17.74 -0.34
C LYS A 157 -16.42 -17.24 -1.42
N TYR A 158 -15.82 -16.07 -1.22
CA TYR A 158 -14.89 -15.46 -2.16
C TYR A 158 -13.42 -15.83 -1.89
N VAL A 159 -13.14 -16.63 -0.86
CA VAL A 159 -11.78 -17.06 -0.51
C VAL A 159 -11.44 -18.35 -1.25
N ASN A 160 -11.03 -18.20 -2.51
CA ASN A 160 -10.52 -19.29 -3.34
C ASN A 160 -9.35 -18.81 -4.22
N TRP A 161 -8.56 -19.74 -4.76
CA TRP A 161 -7.35 -19.41 -5.51
C TRP A 161 -7.62 -18.59 -6.79
N ASN A 162 -8.76 -18.79 -7.44
CA ASN A 162 -9.11 -18.01 -8.64
C ASN A 162 -9.30 -16.53 -8.29
N ILE A 163 -10.02 -16.24 -7.20
CA ILE A 163 -10.21 -14.87 -6.73
C ILE A 163 -8.90 -14.26 -6.23
N PHE A 164 -8.04 -15.04 -5.57
CA PHE A 164 -6.72 -14.56 -5.18
C PHE A 164 -5.91 -14.06 -6.38
N ILE A 165 -5.86 -14.85 -7.46
CA ILE A 165 -5.16 -14.48 -8.70
C ILE A 165 -5.78 -13.23 -9.32
N ILE A 166 -7.12 -13.16 -9.38
CA ILE A 166 -7.84 -11.97 -9.87
C ILE A 166 -7.47 -10.72 -9.05
N LEU A 167 -7.39 -10.83 -7.72
CA LEU A 167 -7.02 -9.72 -6.86
C LEU A 167 -5.58 -9.26 -7.11
N MET A 168 -4.63 -10.20 -7.25
CA MET A 168 -3.25 -9.86 -7.58
C MET A 168 -3.13 -9.13 -8.93
N ILE A 169 -3.83 -9.61 -9.95
CA ILE A 169 -3.89 -8.94 -11.27
C ILE A 169 -4.57 -7.58 -11.15
N SER A 170 -5.64 -7.46 -10.36
CA SER A 170 -6.34 -6.19 -10.17
C SER A 170 -5.45 -5.15 -9.49
N ILE A 171 -4.63 -5.54 -8.50
CA ILE A 171 -3.67 -4.65 -7.83
C ILE A 171 -2.62 -4.18 -8.85
N LEU A 172 -2.11 -5.07 -9.69
CA LEU A 172 -1.17 -4.72 -10.76
C LEU A 172 -1.76 -3.67 -11.72
N ILE A 173 -2.98 -3.90 -12.20
CA ILE A 173 -3.65 -2.99 -13.14
C ILE A 173 -3.93 -1.64 -12.43
N ALA A 174 -4.47 -1.69 -11.22
CA ALA A 174 -4.79 -0.50 -10.44
C ALA A 174 -3.54 0.32 -10.09
N SER A 175 -2.42 -0.32 -9.75
CA SER A 175 -1.16 0.37 -9.48
C SER A 175 -0.57 1.01 -10.73
N ILE A 176 -0.71 0.38 -11.90
CA ILE A 176 -0.29 0.99 -13.16
C ILE A 176 -1.13 2.25 -13.43
N ILE A 177 -2.47 2.14 -13.36
CA ILE A 177 -3.38 3.26 -13.62
C ILE A 177 -3.18 4.38 -12.59
N GLY A 178 -3.21 4.06 -11.30
CA GLY A 178 -3.01 5.00 -10.21
C GLY A 178 -1.62 5.64 -10.23
N GLY A 179 -0.62 4.88 -10.66
CA GLY A 179 0.74 5.38 -10.83
C GLY A 179 0.84 6.39 -11.96
N LEU A 180 0.26 6.08 -13.13
CA LEU A 180 0.20 7.02 -14.26
C LEU A 180 -0.59 8.28 -13.90
N TYR A 181 -1.71 8.13 -13.19
CA TYR A 181 -2.50 9.25 -12.68
C TYR A 181 -1.67 10.13 -11.74
N GLY A 182 -1.00 9.54 -10.76
CA GLY A 182 -0.12 10.24 -9.83
C GLY A 182 0.97 11.04 -10.54
N LYS A 183 1.63 10.45 -11.55
CA LYS A 183 2.63 11.16 -12.36
C LYS A 183 2.04 12.33 -13.14
N LYS A 184 0.88 12.15 -13.76
CA LYS A 184 0.20 13.22 -14.50
C LYS A 184 -0.16 14.38 -13.58
N MET A 185 -0.67 14.08 -12.39
CA MET A 185 -0.99 15.09 -11.39
C MET A 185 0.27 15.84 -10.91
N MET A 186 1.37 15.11 -10.69
CA MET A 186 2.67 15.70 -10.35
C MET A 186 3.20 16.64 -11.42
N ALA A 187 3.07 16.28 -12.69
CA ALA A 187 3.49 17.12 -13.80
C ALA A 187 2.65 18.41 -13.91
N LYS A 188 1.34 18.31 -13.64
CA LYS A 188 0.40 19.43 -13.79
C LYS A 188 0.42 20.42 -12.62
N HIS A 189 0.47 19.93 -11.39
CA HIS A 189 0.26 20.76 -10.19
C HIS A 189 1.52 20.94 -9.33
N PHE A 190 2.54 20.11 -9.53
CA PHE A 190 3.72 20.07 -8.69
C PHE A 190 5.03 20.18 -9.47
N SER A 191 4.97 20.71 -10.71
CA SER A 191 6.16 21.02 -11.52
C SER A 191 7.13 21.95 -10.79
N HIS A 192 6.62 22.86 -9.96
CA HIS A 192 7.40 23.78 -9.11
C HIS A 192 7.92 23.13 -7.80
N ALA A 193 7.39 21.97 -7.41
CA ALA A 193 7.82 21.24 -6.21
C ALA A 193 9.00 20.28 -6.47
N ARG A 194 9.46 20.18 -7.72
CA ARG A 194 10.76 19.59 -8.05
C ARG A 194 11.83 20.51 -7.48
N THR A 195 12.31 20.23 -6.27
CA THR A 195 13.53 20.83 -5.76
C THR A 195 14.67 20.40 -6.68
N ILE A 196 15.00 21.28 -7.61
CA ILE A 196 16.30 21.37 -8.27
C ILE A 196 17.28 21.72 -7.14
N ASN A 197 18.22 20.80 -6.85
CA ASN A 197 19.55 20.99 -6.26
C ASN A 197 20.09 19.66 -5.71
#